data_AF-A0A8T6M418-F1
#
_entry.id   AF-A0A8T6M418-F1
#
_cell.length_a   1.000
_cell.length_b   1.000
_cell.length_c   1.000
_cell.angle_alpha   90.00
_cell.angle_beta   90.00
_cell.angle_gamma   90.00
#
_symmetry.space_group_name_H-M   'P 1'
#
loop_
_entity.id
_entity.type
_entity.pdbx_description
1 polymer ?
#
loop_
_entity_poly.entity_id
_entity_poly.type
_entity_poly.pdbx_seq_one_letter_code
_entity_poly.pdbx_strand_id
1 'polypeptide(L)'
;MAEKEIKLDIKNVELLILIVFLTVVLVFDARVTIKTPINFGDEGFHTRIAQWIGQNNDYFAWFPFYTEKDSKDGFGRPPLWNLTEAGFYMIFGFHEIIGKLLPPIIAFFTGLFVYLLIKELYNKEIGFIASVISVSIPSFVTYSVLL
;
A
#
# COMPACT_ATOMS: atom_id res chain seq x y z
N MET A 1 28.19 -41.42 -7.14
CA MET A 1 26.98 -41.02 -6.40
C MET A 1 25.98 -40.54 -7.44
N ALA A 2 24.82 -41.17 -7.56
CA ALA A 2 23.82 -40.74 -8.54
C ALA A 2 23.26 -39.39 -8.11
N GLU A 3 23.37 -38.37 -8.97
CA GLU A 3 22.72 -37.08 -8.78
C GLU A 3 21.22 -37.32 -8.69
N LYS A 4 20.65 -37.10 -7.50
CA LYS A 4 19.19 -37.07 -7.32
C LYS A 4 18.69 -35.80 -7.99
N GLU A 5 18.22 -35.93 -9.22
CA GLU A 5 17.48 -34.89 -9.92
C GLU A 5 16.16 -34.66 -9.18
N ILE A 6 16.09 -33.58 -8.40
CA ILE A 6 14.84 -33.18 -7.72
C ILE A 6 13.96 -32.49 -8.77
N LYS A 7 12.99 -33.22 -9.32
CA LYS A 7 11.97 -32.66 -10.21
C LYS A 7 10.94 -31.88 -9.38
N LEU A 8 11.03 -30.55 -9.40
CA LEU A 8 10.05 -29.65 -8.82
C LEU A 8 8.93 -29.39 -9.84
N ASP A 9 7.74 -29.94 -9.60
CA ASP A 9 6.55 -29.67 -10.41
C ASP A 9 5.79 -28.47 -9.80
N ILE A 10 6.05 -27.27 -10.32
CA ILE A 10 5.44 -26.02 -9.84
C ILE A 10 4.19 -25.73 -10.69
N LYS A 11 3.02 -25.92 -10.10
CA LYS A 11 1.72 -25.80 -10.81
C LYS A 11 1.33 -24.37 -11.25
N ASN A 12 1.97 -23.33 -10.72
CA ASN A 12 1.66 -21.92 -11.03
C ASN A 12 2.95 -21.07 -11.08
N VAL A 13 3.79 -21.36 -12.07
CA VAL A 13 5.06 -20.65 -12.27
C VAL A 13 4.84 -19.15 -12.48
N GLU A 14 3.78 -18.75 -13.19
CA GLU A 14 3.47 -17.34 -13.49
C GLU A 14 3.16 -16.54 -12.23
N LEU A 15 2.39 -17.13 -11.31
CA LEU A 15 2.08 -16.49 -10.02
C LEU A 15 3.35 -16.35 -9.17
N LEU A 16 4.23 -17.35 -9.17
CA LEU A 16 5.50 -17.28 -8.45
C LEU A 16 6.41 -16.19 -9.02
N ILE A 17 6.56 -16.14 -10.35
CA ILE A 17 7.32 -15.09 -11.05
C ILE A 17 6.73 -13.73 -10.73
N LEU A 18 5.40 -13.61 -10.74
CA LEU A 18 4.71 -12.37 -10.40
C LEU A 18 4.99 -11.95 -8.96
N ILE A 19 4.89 -12.86 -7.99
CA ILE A 19 5.19 -12.56 -6.58
C ILE A 19 6.64 -12.07 -6.43
N VAL A 20 7.59 -12.70 -7.11
CA VAL A 20 8.99 -12.25 -7.12
C VAL A 20 9.10 -10.84 -7.71
N PHE A 21 8.46 -10.59 -8.86
CA PHE A 21 8.44 -9.26 -9.48
C PHE A 21 7.84 -8.20 -8.56
N LEU A 22 6.65 -8.44 -8.00
CA LEU A 22 5.99 -7.52 -7.07
C LEU A 22 6.83 -7.29 -5.81
N THR A 23 7.55 -8.31 -5.33
CA THR A 23 8.47 -8.17 -4.19
C THR A 23 9.64 -7.26 -4.54
N VAL A 24 10.19 -7.36 -5.76
CA VAL A 24 11.26 -6.46 -6.22
C VAL A 24 10.75 -5.02 -6.28
N VAL A 25 9.55 -4.79 -6.83
CA VAL A 25 8.91 -3.48 -6.86
C VAL A 25 8.72 -2.93 -5.43
N LEU A 26 8.13 -3.72 -4.54
CA LEU A 26 7.95 -3.38 -3.12
C LEU A 26 9.28 -2.98 -2.46
N VAL A 27 10.37 -3.72 -2.70
CA VAL A 27 11.68 -3.41 -2.13
C VAL A 27 12.23 -2.10 -2.68
N PHE A 28 12.02 -1.80 -3.96
CA PHE A 28 12.46 -0.53 -4.55
C PHE A 28 11.63 0.64 -4.02
N ASP A 29 10.32 0.51 -3.96
CA ASP A 29 9.45 1.56 -3.41
C ASP A 29 9.74 1.79 -1.92
N ALA A 30 9.88 0.72 -1.13
CA ALA A 30 10.27 0.82 0.28
C ALA A 30 11.64 1.48 0.47
N ARG A 31 12.60 1.23 -0.43
CA ARG A 31 13.91 1.92 -0.39
C ARG A 31 13.80 3.41 -0.65
N VAL A 32 12.84 3.84 -1.46
CA VAL A 32 12.56 5.26 -1.68
C VAL A 32 11.91 5.84 -0.42
N THR A 33 10.79 5.26 0.03
CA THR A 33 9.99 5.80 1.16
C THR A 33 10.76 5.84 2.47
N ILE A 34 11.60 4.84 2.77
CA ILE A 34 12.40 4.83 4.01
C ILE A 34 13.47 5.94 4.00
N LYS A 35 14.02 6.28 2.83
CA LYS A 35 15.11 7.27 2.69
C LYS A 35 14.61 8.71 2.66
N THR A 36 13.34 8.93 2.36
CA THR A 36 12.72 10.26 2.37
C THR A 36 12.01 10.49 3.70
N PRO A 37 11.99 11.72 4.25
CA PRO A 37 11.08 12.04 5.35
C PRO A 37 9.63 11.98 4.86
N ILE A 38 8.68 11.87 5.79
CA ILE A 38 7.26 12.12 5.47
C ILE A 38 7.13 13.53 4.90
N ASN A 39 6.57 13.64 3.69
CA ASN A 39 6.42 14.93 3.04
C ASN A 39 5.28 15.75 3.64
N PHE A 40 5.51 17.05 3.76
CA PHE A 40 4.47 17.99 4.17
C PHE A 40 3.50 18.18 3.00
N GLY A 41 2.21 17.89 3.24
CA GLY A 41 1.21 17.77 2.19
C GLY A 41 0.20 16.69 2.55
N ASP A 42 -0.22 15.89 1.57
CA ASP A 42 -1.19 14.82 1.75
C ASP A 42 -0.66 13.69 2.67
N GLU A 43 0.57 13.19 2.46
CA GLU A 43 1.22 12.20 3.34
C GLU A 43 1.19 12.63 4.82
N GLY A 44 1.80 13.78 5.14
CA GLY A 44 1.86 14.28 6.52
C GLY A 44 0.49 14.59 7.12
N PHE A 45 -0.45 15.09 6.32
CA PHE A 45 -1.84 15.32 6.74
C PHE A 45 -2.52 14.02 7.13
N HIS A 46 -2.49 13.00 6.25
CA HIS A 46 -3.15 11.74 6.51
C HIS A 46 -2.54 10.99 7.68
N THR A 47 -1.21 10.96 7.76
CA THR A 47 -0.48 10.34 8.88
C THR A 47 -0.78 11.04 10.21
N ARG A 48 -0.82 12.37 10.26
CA ARG A 48 -1.10 13.08 11.52
C ARG A 48 -2.50 12.79 12.04
N ILE A 49 -3.48 12.75 11.15
CA ILE A 49 -4.85 12.38 11.51
C ILE A 49 -4.89 10.93 12.00
N ALA A 50 -4.28 10.00 11.27
CA ALA A 50 -4.24 8.59 11.65
C ALA A 50 -3.63 8.38 13.04
N GLN A 51 -2.53 9.10 13.33
CA GLN A 51 -1.93 9.12 14.67
C GLN A 51 -2.89 9.66 15.72
N TRP A 52 -3.62 10.74 15.45
CA TRP A 52 -4.60 11.27 16.39
C TRP A 52 -5.73 10.27 16.66
N ILE A 53 -6.27 9.64 15.61
CA ILE A 53 -7.32 8.61 15.74
C ILE A 53 -6.81 7.46 16.61
N GLY A 54 -5.61 6.96 16.33
CA GLY A 54 -5.00 5.89 17.11
C GLY A 54 -4.71 6.29 18.57
N GLN A 55 -4.30 7.54 18.82
CA GLN A 55 -3.99 8.05 20.17
C GLN A 55 -5.24 8.24 21.03
N ASN A 56 -6.34 8.68 20.43
CA ASN A 56 -7.57 8.99 21.14
C ASN A 56 -8.58 7.83 21.12
N ASN A 57 -8.34 6.80 20.30
CA ASN A 57 -9.28 5.72 20.02
C ASN A 57 -10.67 6.26 19.66
N ASP A 58 -10.69 7.37 18.91
CA ASP A 58 -11.89 8.11 18.56
C ASP A 58 -11.77 8.64 17.14
N TYR A 59 -12.92 8.97 16.56
CA TYR A 59 -13.04 9.58 15.26
C TYR A 59 -13.69 10.95 15.38
N PHE A 60 -13.29 11.88 14.51
CA PHE A 60 -13.69 13.26 14.64
C PHE A 60 -15.17 13.46 14.30
N ALA A 61 -15.92 14.00 15.27
CA ALA A 61 -17.20 14.66 14.98
C ALA A 61 -16.99 16.00 14.23
N TRP A 62 -15.86 16.67 14.46
CA TRP A 62 -15.48 17.98 13.91
C TRP A 62 -13.99 17.99 13.57
N PHE A 63 -13.62 18.53 12.41
CA PHE A 63 -12.24 18.42 11.91
C PHE A 63 -11.28 19.40 12.61
N PRO A 64 -10.30 18.94 13.43
CA PRO A 64 -9.53 19.85 14.28
C PRO A 64 -8.27 20.42 13.60
N PHE A 65 -7.98 20.04 12.36
CA PHE A 65 -6.79 20.47 11.63
C PHE A 65 -7.06 21.56 10.58
N TYR A 66 -8.33 21.86 10.27
CA TYR A 66 -8.69 23.03 9.48
C TYR A 66 -9.14 24.15 10.43
N THR A 67 -8.53 25.30 10.25
CA THR A 67 -8.77 26.50 11.06
C THR A 67 -10.08 27.13 10.65
N GLU A 68 -11.18 26.76 11.32
CA GLU A 68 -12.28 27.66 11.67
C GLU A 68 -13.22 26.93 12.63
N LYS A 69 -13.48 27.52 13.80
CA LYS A 69 -14.39 26.98 14.82
C LYS A 69 -15.83 26.79 14.29
N ASP A 70 -16.15 27.45 13.18
CA ASP A 70 -17.45 27.48 12.52
C ASP A 70 -17.55 26.57 11.29
N SER A 71 -16.43 25.98 10.86
CA SER A 71 -16.41 24.89 9.87
C SER A 71 -16.94 23.62 10.54
N LYS A 72 -18.27 23.44 10.49
CA LYS A 72 -18.95 22.25 11.01
C LYS A 72 -18.84 21.03 10.09
N ASP A 73 -18.10 21.16 9.01
CA ASP A 73 -17.84 20.04 8.13
C ASP A 73 -16.84 19.14 8.86
N GLY A 74 -17.30 17.94 9.21
CA GLY A 74 -16.43 16.88 9.71
C GLY A 74 -15.44 16.46 8.64
N PHE A 75 -15.20 15.16 8.50
CA PHE A 75 -14.38 14.68 7.41
C PHE A 75 -15.04 14.95 6.05
N GLY A 76 -14.53 15.94 5.32
CA GLY A 76 -14.96 16.24 3.95
C GLY A 76 -14.54 15.17 2.92
N ARG A 77 -13.78 14.16 3.33
CA ARG A 77 -13.30 13.03 2.51
C ARG A 77 -13.59 11.69 3.22
N PRO A 78 -13.77 10.58 2.49
CA PRO A 78 -13.89 9.26 3.11
C PRO A 78 -12.67 8.93 3.99
N PRO A 79 -12.84 8.49 5.25
CA PRO A 79 -11.73 8.30 6.18
C PRO A 79 -11.02 6.95 6.08
N LEU A 80 -11.32 6.16 5.05
CA LEU A 80 -10.86 4.77 4.96
C LEU A 80 -9.34 4.67 5.08
N TRP A 81 -8.61 5.55 4.41
CA TRP A 81 -7.14 5.58 4.49
C TRP A 81 -6.66 5.91 5.91
N ASN A 82 -7.21 6.96 6.52
CA ASN A 82 -6.84 7.37 7.88
C ASN A 82 -7.16 6.31 8.93
N LEU A 83 -8.31 5.64 8.82
CA LEU A 83 -8.70 4.55 9.70
C LEU A 83 -7.81 3.32 9.52
N THR A 84 -7.44 3.01 8.27
CA THR A 84 -6.52 1.92 7.97
C THR A 84 -5.18 2.18 8.63
N GLU A 85 -4.57 3.34 8.36
CA GLU A 85 -3.28 3.71 8.95
C GLU A 85 -3.34 3.79 10.49
N ALA A 86 -4.43 4.33 11.07
CA ALA A 86 -4.65 4.36 12.51
C ALA A 86 -4.70 2.95 13.11
N GLY A 87 -5.37 2.01 12.46
CA GLY A 87 -5.41 0.61 12.87
C GLY A 87 -4.01 -0.02 12.93
N PHE A 88 -3.15 0.26 11.94
CA PHE A 88 -1.77 -0.18 11.98
C PHE A 88 -0.98 0.47 13.12
N TYR A 89 -1.16 1.77 13.37
CA TYR A 89 -0.54 2.43 14.53
C TYR A 89 -0.97 1.83 15.86
N MET A 90 -2.24 1.47 16.01
CA MET A 90 -2.75 0.85 17.24
C MET A 90 -2.18 -0.55 17.48
N ILE A 91 -1.96 -1.33 16.41
CA ILE A 91 -1.43 -2.70 16.51
C ILE A 91 0.09 -2.72 16.69
N PHE A 92 0.80 -1.87 15.94
CA PHE A 92 2.28 -1.92 15.83
C PHE A 92 2.99 -0.77 16.56
N GLY A 93 2.27 0.17 17.15
CA GLY A 93 2.81 1.35 17.81
C GLY A 93 3.00 2.55 16.86
N PHE A 94 3.28 3.73 17.42
CA PHE A 94 3.38 4.99 16.64
C PHE A 94 4.77 5.19 16.02
N HIS A 95 5.07 4.41 14.97
CA HIS A 95 6.34 4.47 14.26
C HIS A 95 6.19 5.04 12.85
N GLU A 96 7.04 6.00 12.46
CA GLU A 96 7.05 6.62 11.12
C GLU A 96 7.10 5.59 9.97
N ILE A 97 7.73 4.44 10.21
CA ILE A 97 7.84 3.37 9.21
C ILE A 97 6.48 2.82 8.76
N ILE A 98 5.43 2.95 9.57
CA ILE A 98 4.09 2.47 9.22
C ILE A 98 3.50 3.31 8.09
N GLY A 99 3.48 4.65 8.24
CA GLY A 99 3.02 5.55 7.18
C GLY A 99 3.82 5.41 5.89
N LYS A 100 5.12 5.10 5.99
CA LYS A 100 6.03 4.94 4.85
C LYS A 100 5.91 3.61 4.10
N LEU A 101 5.60 2.52 4.81
CA LEU A 101 5.54 1.18 4.21
C LEU A 101 4.13 0.76 3.81
N LEU A 102 3.09 1.39 4.35
CA LEU A 102 1.72 1.05 3.96
C LEU A 102 1.43 1.28 2.47
N PRO A 103 1.78 2.44 1.86
CA PRO A 103 1.53 2.66 0.44
C PRO A 103 2.18 1.61 -0.48
N PRO A 104 3.49 1.28 -0.37
CA PRO A 104 4.08 0.27 -1.24
C PRO A 104 3.59 -1.16 -0.94
N ILE A 105 3.20 -1.47 0.31
CA ILE A 105 2.54 -2.75 0.63
C ILE A 105 1.18 -2.84 -0.07
N ILE A 106 0.40 -1.76 -0.09
CA ILE A 106 -0.87 -1.72 -0.81
C ILE A 106 -0.64 -1.87 -2.31
N ALA A 107 0.36 -1.21 -2.88
CA ALA A 107 0.75 -1.36 -4.27
C ALA A 107 1.05 -2.82 -4.65
N PHE A 108 1.77 -3.55 -3.79
CA PHE A 108 2.01 -4.99 -3.93
C PHE A 108 0.69 -5.77 -4.01
N PHE A 109 -0.23 -5.55 -3.07
CA PHE A 109 -1.52 -6.24 -3.05
C PHE A 109 -2.41 -5.85 -4.23
N THR A 110 -2.39 -4.59 -4.67
CA THR A 110 -3.08 -4.14 -5.88
C THR A 110 -2.60 -4.93 -7.09
N GLY A 111 -1.29 -5.09 -7.28
CA GLY A 111 -0.75 -5.94 -8.35
C GLY A 111 -1.26 -7.38 -8.27
N LEU A 112 -1.24 -7.97 -7.08
CA LEU A 112 -1.74 -9.33 -6.87
C LEU A 112 -3.25 -9.46 -7.18
N PHE A 113 -4.07 -8.51 -6.74
CA PHE A 113 -5.50 -8.51 -7.00
C PHE A 113 -5.84 -8.26 -8.47
N VAL A 114 -5.08 -7.41 -9.17
CA VAL A 114 -5.20 -7.24 -10.63
C VAL A 114 -4.94 -8.57 -11.33
N TYR A 115 -3.89 -9.31 -10.95
CA TYR A 115 -3.63 -10.63 -11.52
C TYR A 115 -4.79 -11.58 -11.29
N LEU A 116 -5.28 -11.69 -10.05
CA LEU A 116 -6.36 -12.62 -9.70
C LEU A 116 -7.64 -12.29 -10.47
N LEU A 117 -8.01 -11.02 -10.54
CA LEU A 117 -9.21 -10.55 -11.25
C LEU A 117 -9.11 -10.82 -12.75
N ILE A 118 -8.02 -10.39 -13.38
CA ILE A 118 -7.87 -10.46 -14.84
C ILE A 118 -7.64 -11.91 -15.29
N LYS A 119 -6.98 -12.74 -14.47
CA LYS A 119 -6.88 -14.18 -14.72
C LYS A 119 -8.25 -14.84 -14.79
N GLU A 120 -9.16 -14.45 -13.89
CA GLU A 120 -10.52 -15.00 -13.85
C GLU A 120 -11.37 -14.53 -15.04
N LEU A 121 -11.21 -13.28 -15.46
CA LEU A 121 -11.94 -12.71 -16.60
C LEU A 121 -11.42 -13.21 -17.95
N TYR A 122 -10.12 -13.51 -18.03
CA TYR A 122 -9.44 -13.90 -19.27
C TYR A 122 -8.59 -15.15 -19.06
N ASN A 123 -7.28 -14.99 -18.79
CA ASN A 123 -6.34 -16.09 -18.59
C ASN A 123 -5.10 -15.63 -17.81
N LYS A 124 -4.22 -16.58 -17.46
CA LYS A 124 -3.03 -16.34 -16.62
C LYS A 124 -2.05 -15.36 -17.26
N GLU A 125 -1.88 -15.46 -18.57
CA GLU A 125 -0.93 -14.66 -19.35
C GLU A 125 -1.35 -13.19 -19.38
N ILE A 126 -2.63 -12.92 -19.67
CA ILE A 126 -3.19 -11.56 -19.66
C ILE A 126 -3.20 -11.01 -18.24
N GLY A 127 -3.55 -11.83 -17.24
CA GLY A 127 -3.50 -11.42 -15.83
C GLY A 127 -2.10 -11.01 -15.37
N PHE A 128 -1.08 -11.76 -15.80
CA PHE A 128 0.32 -11.45 -15.50
C PHE A 128 0.72 -10.11 -16.12
N ILE A 129 0.47 -9.92 -17.41
CA ILE A 129 0.81 -8.69 -18.13
C ILE A 129 0.08 -7.48 -17.52
N ALA A 130 -1.22 -7.61 -17.24
CA ALA A 130 -2.02 -6.55 -16.65
C ALA A 130 -1.46 -6.13 -15.28
N SER A 131 -1.13 -7.09 -14.42
CA SER A 131 -0.54 -6.83 -13.11
C SER A 131 0.79 -6.07 -13.20
N VAL A 132 1.71 -6.54 -14.05
CA VAL A 132 3.01 -5.90 -14.29
C VAL A 132 2.82 -4.47 -14.78
N ILE A 133 1.93 -4.24 -15.76
CA ILE A 133 1.65 -2.90 -16.28
C ILE A 133 1.08 -2.01 -15.17
N SER A 134 0.05 -2.47 -14.45
CA SER A 134 -0.63 -1.67 -13.43
C SER A 134 0.32 -1.12 -12.38
N VAL A 135 1.24 -1.94 -11.86
CA VAL A 135 2.18 -1.50 -10.81
C VAL A 135 3.41 -0.77 -11.35
N SER A 136 3.64 -0.80 -12.66
CA SER A 136 4.80 -0.15 -13.30
C SER A 136 4.46 1.18 -13.96
N ILE A 137 3.18 1.56 -14.02
CA ILE A 137 2.78 2.86 -14.58
C ILE A 137 3.39 3.98 -13.73
N PRO A 138 4.05 4.99 -14.34
CA PRO A 138 4.75 6.03 -13.59
C PRO A 138 3.89 6.75 -12.54
N SER A 139 2.62 7.04 -12.85
CA SER A 139 1.72 7.66 -11.87
C SER A 139 1.43 6.74 -10.69
N PHE A 140 1.20 5.45 -10.92
CA PHE A 140 0.97 4.49 -9.85
C PHE A 140 2.21 4.32 -8.96
N VAL A 141 3.40 4.20 -9.56
CA VAL A 141 4.67 4.17 -8.84
C VAL A 141 4.82 5.43 -7.98
N THR A 142 4.55 6.60 -8.55
CA THR A 142 4.67 7.89 -7.85
C THR A 142 3.81 7.92 -6.59
N TYR A 143 2.52 7.57 -6.69
CA TYR A 143 1.62 7.55 -5.53
C TYR A 143 1.88 6.38 -4.56
N SER A 144 2.67 5.38 -4.96
CA SER A 144 3.11 4.30 -4.09
C SER A 144 4.33 4.66 -3.25
N VAL A 145 5.04 5.74 -3.61
CA VAL A 145 6.23 6.24 -2.89
C VAL A 145 6.08 7.66 -2.32
N LEU A 146 5.15 8.46 -2.83
CA LEU A 146 4.90 9.84 -2.44
C LEU A 146 3.39 9.99 -2.31
N LEU A 147 2.87 9.99 -1.08
CA LEU A 147 1.44 10.12 -0.82
C LEU A 147 0.99 11.59 -0.83
#